data_AF-A0A4Q3UN60-F1
#
_entry.id   AF-A0A4Q3UN60-F1
#
_cell.length_a   1.000
_cell.length_b   1.000
_cell.length_c   1.000
_cell.angle_alpha   90.00
_cell.angle_beta   90.00
_cell.angle_gamma   90.00
#
_symmetry.space_group_name_H-M   'P 1'
#
loop_
_entity.id
_entity.type
_entity.pdbx_description
1 polymer ?
#
loop_
_entity_poly.entity_id
_entity_poly.type
_entity_poly.pdbx_seq_one_letter_code
_entity_poly.pdbx_strand_id
1 'polypeptide(L)' 'EVIAGNDDWNGTRISFDLKQDGNYVIVLFKHMDWREPVEFMHHCSTKWAIFLMSLKSLIETGKGSPNPSDVKIDNWN' A
#
# COMPACT_ATOMS: atom_id res chain seq x y z
N GLU A 1 -10.91 -4.72 -8.86
CA GLU A 1 -10.07 -4.68 -10.08
C GLU A 1 -9.73 -3.23 -10.32
N VAL A 2 -8.47 -2.91 -10.58
CA VAL A 2 -8.04 -1.54 -10.90
C VAL A 2 -8.32 -1.28 -12.39
N ILE A 3 -9.11 -0.24 -12.67
CA ILE A 3 -9.60 0.11 -14.02
C ILE A 3 -9.10 1.48 -14.51
N ALA A 4 -8.27 2.17 -13.72
CA ALA A 4 -7.64 3.45 -14.06
C ALA A 4 -6.35 3.63 -13.26
N GLY A 5 -5.32 4.23 -13.86
CA GLY A 5 -4.01 4.45 -13.24
C GLY A 5 -2.88 4.38 -14.26
N ASN A 6 -1.66 4.10 -13.80
CA ASN A 6 -0.58 3.68 -14.68
C ASN A 6 -1.02 2.40 -15.42
N ASP A 7 -0.69 2.27 -16.70
CA ASP A 7 -1.03 1.12 -17.55
C ASP A 7 -0.66 -0.21 -16.89
N ASP A 8 0.42 -0.24 -16.10
CA ASP A 8 0.88 -1.42 -15.36
C ASP A 8 -0.07 -1.86 -14.22
N TRP A 9 -0.97 -0.99 -13.75
CA TRP A 9 -1.98 -1.35 -12.74
C TRP A 9 -3.23 -1.95 -13.34
N ASN A 10 -3.48 -1.78 -14.65
CA ASN A 10 -4.71 -2.27 -15.27
C ASN A 10 -4.80 -3.79 -15.16
N GLY A 11 -5.93 -4.26 -14.62
CA GLY A 11 -6.16 -5.69 -14.35
C GLY A 11 -5.56 -6.21 -13.03
N THR A 12 -4.78 -5.41 -12.31
CA THR A 12 -4.32 -5.78 -10.96
C THR A 12 -5.47 -5.70 -9.95
N ARG A 13 -5.31 -6.42 -8.83
CA ARG A 13 -6.28 -6.43 -7.74
C ARG A 13 -5.63 -6.08 -6.41
N ILE A 14 -6.22 -5.13 -5.70
CA ILE A 14 -5.87 -4.82 -4.32
C ILE A 14 -6.96 -5.35 -3.39
N SER A 15 -6.56 -6.00 -2.30
CA SER A 15 -7.45 -6.40 -1.22
C SER A 15 -6.84 -6.07 0.14
N PHE A 16 -7.71 -5.66 1.07
CA PHE A 16 -7.39 -5.49 2.48
C PHE A 16 -8.30 -6.42 3.26
N ASP A 17 -7.77 -7.57 3.71
CA ASP A 17 -8.51 -8.44 4.62
C ASP A 17 -8.17 -8.03 6.06
N LEU A 18 -9.20 -7.93 6.92
CA LEU A 18 -9.02 -7.59 8.32
C LEU A 18 -9.27 -8.82 9.18
N LYS A 19 -8.31 -9.16 10.03
CA LYS A 19 -8.42 -10.25 11.00
C LYS A 19 -8.34 -9.69 12.41
N GLN A 20 -9.35 -9.98 13.23
CA GLN A 20 -9.26 -9.73 14.67
C GLN A 20 -8.35 -10.78 15.32
N ASP A 21 -7.41 -10.33 16.16
CA ASP A 21 -6.55 -11.18 16.99
C ASP A 21 -6.40 -10.58 18.39
N GLY A 22 -7.18 -11.10 19.34
CA GLY A 22 -7.29 -10.52 20.68
C GLY A 22 -7.73 -9.06 20.64
N ASN A 23 -6.88 -8.15 21.12
CA ASN A 23 -7.12 -6.70 21.10
C ASN A 23 -6.57 -6.00 19.84
N TYR A 24 -5.99 -6.75 18.90
CA TYR A 24 -5.39 -6.20 17.68
C TYR A 24 -6.26 -6.47 16.45
N VAL A 25 -6.19 -5.56 15.48
CA VAL A 25 -6.67 -5.79 14.12
C VAL A 25 -5.45 -5.97 13.22
N ILE A 26 -5.34 -7.12 12.58
CA ILE A 26 -4.29 -7.44 11.63
C ILE A 26 -4.78 -7.10 10.23
N VAL A 27 -4.03 -6.25 9.52
CA VAL A 27 -4.29 -5.91 8.11
C VAL A 27 -3.49 -6.85 7.22
N LEU A 28 -4.19 -7.65 6.42
CA LEU A 28 -3.62 -8.56 5.44
C LEU A 28 -3.77 -7.92 4.06
N PHE A 29 -2.79 -7.10 3.69
CA PHE A 29 -2.75 -6.41 2.40
C PHE A 29 -2.25 -7.34 1.29
N LYS A 30 -2.90 -7.26 0.13
CA LYS A 30 -2.45 -7.94 -1.10
C LYS A 30 -2.60 -7.01 -2.30
N HIS A 31 -1.56 -6.94 -3.14
CA HIS A 31 -1.61 -6.37 -4.49
C HIS A 31 -1.22 -7.47 -5.47
N MET A 32 -2.22 -8.05 -6.12
CA MET A 32 -2.15 -9.29 -6.89
C MET A 32 -2.47 -9.03 -8.36
N ASP A 33 -2.38 -10.10 -9.15
CA ASP A 33 -2.76 -10.14 -10.57
C ASP A 33 -1.90 -9.22 -11.45
N TRP A 34 -0.66 -8.95 -11.03
CA TRP A 34 0.36 -8.33 -11.88
C TRP A 34 0.68 -9.25 -13.05
N ARG A 35 0.65 -8.70 -14.27
CA ARG A 35 0.98 -9.46 -15.49
C ARG A 35 2.42 -9.95 -15.46
N GLU A 36 3.35 -9.08 -15.08
CA GLU A 36 4.79 -9.36 -14.95
C GLU A 36 5.37 -8.60 -13.74
N PRO A 37 6.38 -9.15 -13.05
CA PRO A 37 7.04 -8.48 -11.92
C PRO A 37 8.04 -7.42 -12.42
N VAL A 38 7.51 -6.33 -12.98
CA VAL A 38 8.32 -5.19 -13.46
C VAL A 38 8.81 -4.32 -12.31
N GLU A 39 9.79 -3.44 -12.56
CA GLU A 39 10.34 -2.50 -11.56
C GLU A 39 9.24 -1.70 -10.84
N PHE A 40 8.20 -1.30 -11.57
CA PHE A 40 7.07 -0.58 -11.02
C PHE A 40 6.30 -1.37 -9.95
N MET A 41 6.16 -2.69 -10.10
CA MET A 41 5.54 -3.56 -9.10
C MET A 41 6.33 -3.55 -7.78
N HIS A 42 7.66 -3.60 -7.86
CA HIS A 42 8.53 -3.56 -6.68
C HIS A 42 8.50 -2.20 -5.99
N HIS A 43 8.47 -1.11 -6.77
CA HIS A 43 8.27 0.23 -6.24
C HIS A 43 6.93 0.35 -5.52
N CYS A 44 5.82 -0.05 -6.17
CA CYS A 44 4.48 -0.01 -5.58
C CYS A 44 4.39 -0.84 -4.29
N SER A 45 5.04 -2.02 -4.25
CA SER A 45 5.06 -2.88 -3.05
C SER A 45 5.66 -2.15 -1.85
N THR A 46 6.80 -1.47 -2.05
CA THR A 46 7.45 -0.68 -1.00
C THR A 46 6.61 0.55 -0.63
N LYS A 47 6.00 1.22 -1.63
CA LYS A 47 5.15 2.40 -1.40
C LYS A 47 3.92 2.06 -0.56
N TRP A 48 3.28 0.92 -0.81
CA TRP A 48 2.16 0.44 0.01
C TRP A 48 2.55 0.24 1.48
N ALA A 49 3.75 -0.28 1.75
CA ALA A 49 4.25 -0.41 3.12
C ALA A 49 4.35 0.95 3.82
N ILE A 50 4.81 2.01 3.13
CA ILE A 50 4.84 3.37 3.68
C ILE A 50 3.44 3.87 4.06
N PHE A 51 2.45 3.67 3.18
CA PHE A 51 1.06 4.04 3.49
C PHE A 51 0.49 3.25 4.67
N LEU A 52 0.77 1.94 4.75
CA LEU A 52 0.31 1.09 5.86
C LEU A 52 0.92 1.51 7.20
N MET A 53 2.20 1.90 7.23
CA MET A 53 2.84 2.42 8.43
C MET A 53 2.24 3.77 8.87
N SER A 54 1.96 4.66 7.92
CA SER A 54 1.27 5.92 8.20
C SER A 54 -0.14 5.70 8.75
N LEU A 55 -0.89 4.75 8.17
CA LEU A 55 -2.23 4.38 8.63
C LEU A 55 -2.20 3.84 10.06
N LYS A 56 -1.27 2.94 10.38
CA LYS A 56 -1.08 2.43 11.74
C LYS A 56 -0.83 3.58 12.72
N SER A 57 0.12 4.47 12.42
CA SER A 57 0.43 5.62 13.27
C SER A 57 -0.78 6.53 13.49
N LEU A 58 -1.55 6.80 12.42
CA LEU A 58 -2.76 7.60 12.50
C LEU A 58 -3.79 6.98 13.45
N ILE A 59 -4.04 5.67 13.33
CA ILE A 59 -5.02 4.96 14.16
C ILE A 59 -4.57 4.89 15.62
N GLU A 60 -3.29 4.63 15.89
CA GLU A 60 -2.80 4.39 17.24
C GLU A 60 -2.48 5.68 18.02
N THR A 61 -2.17 6.77 17.33
CA THR A 61 -1.66 8.01 17.96
C THR A 61 -2.44 9.26 17.57
N GLY A 62 -3.33 9.17 16.59
CA GLY A 62 -4.02 10.32 16.01
C GLY A 62 -3.19 11.11 14.98
N LYS A 63 -1.96 10.68 14.67
CA LYS A 63 -1.08 11.35 13.70
C LYS A 63 -0.43 10.38 12.72
N GLY A 64 -0.68 10.59 11.43
CA GLY A 64 0.01 9.89 10.33
C GLY A 64 1.10 10.75 9.68
N SER A 65 1.78 10.18 8.69
CA SER A 65 2.71 10.90 7.81
C SER A 65 2.48 10.51 6.34
N PRO A 66 1.28 10.75 5.77
CA PRO A 66 1.02 10.51 4.35
C PRO A 66 1.77 11.55 3.48
N ASN A 67 1.73 11.36 2.16
CA ASN A 67 2.21 12.36 1.21
C ASN A 67 1.62 13.76 1.52
N PRO A 68 2.43 14.84 1.54
CA PRO A 68 3.83 14.93 1.10
C PRO A 68 4.90 14.60 2.15
N SER A 69 4.52 14.28 3.38
CA SER A 69 5.45 14.04 4.51
C SER A 69 5.88 12.57 4.67
N ASP A 70 5.54 11.71 3.72
CA ASP A 70 5.95 10.31 3.74
C ASP A 70 7.44 10.13 3.45
N VAL A 71 8.00 8.99 3.88
CA VAL A 71 9.36 8.62 3.49
C VAL A 71 9.40 8.44 1.98
N LYS A 72 10.22 9.26 1.31
CA LYS A 72 10.43 9.17 -0.13
C LYS A 72 11.33 7.98 -0.45
N ILE A 73 10.88 7.15 -1.38
CA ILE A 73 11.53 5.90 -1.79
C ILE A 73 11.78 5.86 -3.31
N ASP A 74 11.63 7.01 -3.96
CA ASP A 74 11.76 7.20 -5.39
C ASP A 74 12.37 8.58 -5.66
N ASN A 75 12.88 8.75 -6.87
CA ASN A 75 13.38 10.00 -7.41
C ASN A 75 12.42 10.60 -8.45
N TRP A 76 11.14 10.17 -8.41
CA TRP A 76 10.10 10.58 -9.37
C TRP A 76 9.17 11.65 -8.80
N ASN A 77 9.41 12.08 -7.57
CA ASN A 77 8.76 13.18 -6.88
C ASN A 77 9.50 14.51 -7.08
#